data_AF-A0A2T7B9W2-F1
#
_entry.id   AF-A0A2T7B9W2-F1
#
_cell.length_a   1.000
_cell.length_b   1.000
_cell.length_c   1.000
_cell.angle_alpha   90.00
_cell.angle_beta   90.00
_cell.angle_gamma   90.00
#
_symmetry.space_group_name_H-M   'P 1'
#
loop_
_entity.id
_entity.type
_entity.pdbx_description
1 polymer ?
#
loop_
_entity_poly.entity_id
_entity_poly.type
_entity_poly.pdbx_seq_one_letter_code
_entity_poly.pdbx_strand_id
1 'polypeptide(L)'
;MTEQTEIINGVPIQYRYKKRKYDTQHMIFIFSGFGGAGMFTWDFANALQDCPAHVVWIKDDFDNACTYYLCHHNDFYVEQAVITFIYAMLARYGLDKTQCTLAGFSKGGSAALWYGLKYGFKNIVSTVPQFHIGSYARRNWPEVFTHMTGDESEASARQLDTLLPRQLSRDTALDKNIYLLTSEADIQYESEVKPYISDFRKYHNFNLFMAQSLLIREHNQVTSYHVPLLLGIFYSLSQGAVPRYGECELAADNSLLPRPLKPQPVAILKKIAVKGALLFPEGVAVLKGLNCAEYQDIQVDLVFRKEGFEDVFRIAKAHRSILSRQLYDGGFVNYDKGWFCTSRYEGLSLETLPAGTYQVWLDITCQQILMRKALEADPALINGTLASSETLDVFSNDGKVYVTRKAHL
;
A
#
# COMPACT_ATOMS: atom_id res chain seq x y z
N MET A 1 12.92 -1.04 13.33
CA MET A 1 12.00 -1.33 14.46
C MET A 1 11.66 -2.80 14.40
N THR A 2 11.92 -3.54 15.48
CA THR A 2 11.60 -4.97 15.60
C THR A 2 10.14 -5.16 16.00
N GLU A 3 9.55 -6.28 15.58
CA GLU A 3 8.24 -6.71 16.07
C GLU A 3 8.35 -7.16 17.53
N GLN A 4 7.31 -6.88 18.30
CA GLN A 4 7.18 -7.20 19.72
C GLN A 4 5.83 -7.89 19.94
N THR A 5 5.73 -8.64 21.03
CA THR A 5 4.48 -9.28 21.46
C THR A 5 4.24 -9.00 22.92
N GLU A 6 3.02 -8.59 23.27
CA GLU A 6 2.58 -8.39 24.65
C GLU A 6 1.28 -9.17 24.88
N ILE A 7 1.22 -9.94 25.97
CA ILE A 7 0.06 -10.77 26.29
C ILE A 7 -0.92 -9.93 27.10
N ILE A 8 -2.13 -9.71 26.57
CA ILE A 8 -3.18 -8.91 27.19
C ILE A 8 -4.43 -9.77 27.30
N ASN A 9 -4.89 -10.02 28.53
CA ASN A 9 -6.04 -10.90 28.80
C ASN A 9 -5.92 -12.29 28.13
N GLY A 10 -4.70 -12.84 28.06
CA GLY A 10 -4.41 -14.12 27.40
C GLY A 10 -4.25 -14.03 25.87
N VAL A 11 -4.41 -12.84 25.27
CA VAL A 11 -4.30 -12.62 23.83
C VAL A 11 -2.93 -12.04 23.48
N PRO A 12 -2.18 -12.62 22.53
CA PRO A 12 -0.94 -12.04 22.04
C PRO A 12 -1.22 -10.83 21.14
N ILE A 13 -0.81 -9.64 21.59
CA ILE A 13 -0.84 -8.42 20.79
C ILE A 13 0.52 -8.24 20.12
N GLN A 14 0.57 -8.38 18.80
CA GLN A 14 1.77 -8.12 18.01
C GLN A 14 1.83 -6.65 17.58
N TYR A 15 2.96 -6.00 17.83
CA TYR A 15 3.11 -4.58 17.52
C TYR A 15 4.55 -4.19 17.17
N ARG A 16 4.69 -3.03 16.53
CA ARG A 16 5.95 -2.30 16.44
C ARG A 16 5.85 -1.02 17.23
N TYR A 17 6.95 -0.63 17.86
CA TYR A 17 6.99 0.57 18.67
C TYR A 17 8.18 1.45 18.32
N LYS A 18 7.87 2.73 18.16
CA LYS A 18 8.82 3.82 18.07
C LYS A 18 8.65 4.73 19.27
N LYS A 19 9.73 4.92 20.02
CA LYS A 19 9.76 5.90 21.11
C LYS A 19 9.73 7.33 20.57
N ARG A 20 9.03 8.20 21.28
CA ARG A 20 9.00 9.65 21.03
C ARG A 20 10.40 10.27 20.98
N LYS A 21 10.50 11.42 20.32
CA LYS A 21 11.65 12.32 20.38
C LYS A 21 11.36 13.46 21.37
N TYR A 22 12.40 13.95 22.03
CA TYR A 22 12.35 15.12 22.93
C TYR A 22 11.30 14.99 24.05
N ASP A 23 10.53 16.05 24.29
CA ASP A 23 9.51 16.21 25.32
C ASP A 23 8.08 16.02 24.82
N THR A 24 7.88 15.62 23.56
CA THR A 24 6.55 15.44 22.95
C THR A 24 5.69 14.45 23.76
N GLN A 25 4.54 14.90 24.26
CA GLN A 25 3.64 14.08 25.09
C GLN A 25 2.43 13.64 24.27
N HIS A 26 2.67 12.83 23.23
CA HIS A 26 1.61 12.32 22.36
C HIS A 26 1.93 10.90 21.90
N MET A 27 0.89 10.10 21.69
CA MET A 27 1.00 8.75 21.15
C MET A 27 0.08 8.56 19.95
N ILE A 28 0.61 7.97 18.89
CA ILE A 28 -0.14 7.60 17.69
C ILE A 28 -0.24 6.09 17.64
N PHE A 29 -1.46 5.56 17.62
CA PHE A 29 -1.72 4.16 17.30
C PHE A 29 -2.11 4.04 15.84
N ILE A 30 -1.36 3.25 15.09
CA ILE A 30 -1.64 2.90 13.70
C ILE A 30 -2.23 1.49 13.66
N PHE A 31 -3.47 1.37 13.22
CA PHE A 31 -4.09 0.10 12.88
C PHE A 31 -3.67 -0.30 11.46
N SER A 32 -2.93 -1.38 11.35
CA SER A 32 -2.45 -1.96 10.09
C SER A 32 -3.60 -2.45 9.20
N GLY A 33 -3.54 -2.15 7.90
CA GLY A 33 -4.45 -2.65 6.86
C GLY A 33 -4.07 -4.04 6.35
N PHE A 34 -4.74 -4.49 5.28
CA PHE A 34 -4.39 -5.72 4.54
C PHE A 34 -3.15 -5.48 3.65
N GLY A 35 -2.23 -6.44 3.59
CA GLY A 35 -1.05 -6.37 2.73
C GLY A 35 -1.27 -6.99 1.35
N GLY A 36 -0.58 -6.50 0.33
CA GLY A 36 -0.64 -7.10 -1.01
C GLY A 36 0.12 -8.44 -1.14
N ALA A 37 0.99 -8.78 -0.18
CA ALA A 37 1.79 -10.01 -0.15
C ALA A 37 1.49 -10.90 1.07
N GLY A 38 0.47 -10.56 1.87
CA GLY A 38 0.11 -11.24 3.11
C GLY A 38 -1.05 -10.53 3.81
N MET A 39 -1.61 -11.12 4.85
CA MET A 39 -2.84 -10.61 5.47
C MET A 39 -2.70 -9.24 6.17
N PHE A 40 -1.48 -8.68 6.27
CA PHE A 40 -1.22 -7.41 6.96
C PHE A 40 -0.10 -6.57 6.31
N THR A 41 -0.06 -5.26 6.63
CA THR A 41 1.00 -4.32 6.24
C THR A 41 1.33 -3.34 7.36
N TRP A 42 2.60 -2.94 7.51
CA TRP A 42 3.01 -1.90 8.46
C TRP A 42 2.82 -0.51 7.85
N ASP A 43 1.59 -0.02 7.83
CA ASP A 43 1.22 1.25 7.20
C ASP A 43 2.00 2.43 7.81
N PHE A 44 2.44 3.37 6.96
CA PHE A 44 3.22 4.55 7.37
C PHE A 44 4.55 4.27 8.10
N ALA A 45 5.02 3.02 8.18
CA ALA A 45 6.23 2.69 8.93
C ALA A 45 7.44 3.53 8.52
N ASN A 46 7.62 3.80 7.23
CA ASN A 46 8.70 4.68 6.74
C ASN A 46 8.36 6.17 6.89
N ALA A 47 7.08 6.54 6.75
CA ALA A 47 6.65 7.94 6.74
C ALA A 47 6.67 8.59 8.14
N LEU A 48 6.46 7.81 9.20
CA LEU A 48 6.40 8.32 10.58
C LEU A 48 7.72 8.20 11.35
N GLN A 49 8.83 7.85 10.69
CA GLN A 49 10.15 7.76 11.34
C GLN A 49 10.58 9.07 11.98
N ASP A 50 10.20 10.21 11.39
CA ASP A 50 10.56 11.53 11.92
C ASP A 50 9.50 12.19 12.79
N CYS A 51 8.32 11.59 12.92
CA CYS A 51 7.28 12.08 13.81
C CYS A 51 7.77 12.21 15.27
N PRO A 52 7.59 13.33 15.96
CA PRO A 52 8.14 13.47 17.32
C PRO A 52 7.39 12.64 18.38
N ALA A 53 6.16 12.20 18.10
CA ALA A 53 5.36 11.37 19.01
C ALA A 53 5.89 9.94 19.17
N HIS A 54 5.40 9.26 20.22
CA HIS A 54 5.42 7.80 20.26
C HIS A 54 4.54 7.27 19.12
N VAL A 55 4.99 6.22 18.43
CA VAL A 55 4.17 5.57 17.40
C VAL A 55 4.13 4.07 17.68
N VAL A 56 2.91 3.54 17.76
CA VAL A 56 2.64 2.14 18.00
C VAL A 56 1.84 1.62 16.81
N TRP A 57 2.42 0.71 16.05
CA TRP A 57 1.67 0.00 15.02
C TRP A 57 1.16 -1.29 15.61
N ILE A 58 -0.15 -1.50 15.58
CA ILE A 58 -0.78 -2.76 16.01
C ILE A 58 -0.99 -3.60 14.75
N LYS A 59 -0.55 -4.86 14.80
CA LYS A 59 -0.78 -5.84 13.75
C LYS A 59 -2.11 -6.55 14.01
N ASP A 60 -2.91 -6.73 12.96
CA ASP A 60 -4.14 -7.54 13.03
C ASP A 60 -3.77 -9.00 12.73
N ASP A 61 -3.37 -9.73 13.75
CA ASP A 61 -3.00 -11.14 13.65
C ASP A 61 -3.38 -11.83 14.96
N PHE A 62 -4.57 -12.40 14.96
CA PHE A 62 -5.21 -13.03 16.11
C PHE A 62 -5.60 -14.43 15.69
N ASP A 63 -4.96 -15.44 16.28
CA ASP A 63 -5.09 -16.84 15.87
C ASP A 63 -4.69 -17.08 14.39
N ASN A 64 -3.61 -16.44 13.95
CA ASN A 64 -3.01 -16.53 12.60
C ASN A 64 -3.85 -15.93 11.47
N ALA A 65 -4.84 -15.09 11.78
CA ALA A 65 -5.64 -14.39 10.78
C ALA A 65 -6.10 -13.01 11.27
N CYS A 66 -6.53 -12.18 10.32
CA CYS A 66 -7.10 -10.87 10.60
C CYS A 66 -8.48 -10.98 11.24
N THR A 67 -8.83 -10.02 12.09
CA THR A 67 -10.13 -9.95 12.77
C THR A 67 -10.78 -8.58 12.70
N TYR A 68 -10.26 -7.68 11.86
CA TYR A 68 -10.62 -6.25 11.87
C TYR A 68 -10.39 -5.58 13.23
N TYR A 69 -9.55 -6.17 14.09
CA TYR A 69 -9.40 -5.80 15.50
C TYR A 69 -10.72 -5.89 16.28
N LEU A 70 -11.66 -6.74 15.87
CA LEU A 70 -13.00 -6.84 16.47
C LEU A 70 -13.21 -8.18 17.15
N CYS A 71 -13.30 -9.25 16.38
CA CYS A 71 -13.79 -10.53 16.87
C CYS A 71 -13.19 -11.74 16.16
N HIS A 72 -13.19 -12.86 16.87
CA HIS A 72 -12.86 -14.19 16.35
C HIS A 72 -14.02 -15.13 16.76
N HIS A 73 -14.59 -15.86 15.82
CA HIS A 73 -15.82 -16.65 16.01
C HIS A 73 -16.97 -15.91 16.71
N ASN A 74 -17.24 -14.66 16.30
CA ASN A 74 -18.22 -13.75 16.88
C ASN A 74 -17.99 -13.37 18.36
N ASP A 75 -16.86 -13.76 18.96
CA ASP A 75 -16.44 -13.30 20.28
C ASP A 75 -15.54 -12.07 20.16
N PHE A 76 -15.90 -10.99 20.85
CA PHE A 76 -15.22 -9.69 20.83
C PHE A 76 -14.08 -9.59 21.85
N TYR A 77 -13.54 -10.72 22.31
CA TYR A 77 -12.37 -10.74 23.19
C TYR A 77 -11.15 -10.02 22.56
N VAL A 78 -11.01 -10.07 21.22
CA VAL A 78 -9.96 -9.34 20.49
C VAL A 78 -10.10 -7.84 20.71
N GLU A 79 -11.32 -7.32 20.55
CA GLU A 79 -11.60 -5.90 20.79
C GLU A 79 -11.17 -5.47 22.21
N GLN A 80 -11.53 -6.28 23.20
CA GLN A 80 -11.20 -6.02 24.61
C GLN A 80 -9.69 -6.07 24.87
N ALA A 81 -8.97 -6.99 24.24
CA ALA A 81 -7.53 -7.08 24.39
C ALA A 81 -6.81 -5.88 23.74
N VAL A 82 -7.23 -5.47 22.55
CA VAL A 82 -6.64 -4.31 21.85
C VAL A 82 -6.87 -3.01 22.60
N ILE A 83 -8.09 -2.74 23.10
CA ILE A 83 -8.31 -1.51 23.88
C ILE A 83 -7.54 -1.53 25.22
N THR A 84 -7.44 -2.70 25.86
CA THR A 84 -6.66 -2.86 27.10
C THR A 84 -5.19 -2.61 26.84
N PHE A 85 -4.65 -3.10 25.72
CA PHE A 85 -3.30 -2.81 25.28
C PHE A 85 -3.06 -1.31 25.06
N ILE A 86 -3.97 -0.63 24.35
CA ILE A 86 -3.89 0.82 24.10
C ILE A 86 -3.83 1.58 25.43
N TYR A 87 -4.71 1.25 26.38
CA TYR A 87 -4.69 1.89 27.71
C TYR A 87 -3.43 1.58 28.51
N ALA A 88 -2.94 0.35 28.47
CA ALA A 88 -1.69 -0.02 29.14
C ALA A 88 -0.50 0.77 28.58
N MET A 89 -0.44 0.95 27.25
CA MET A 89 0.59 1.75 26.60
C MET A 89 0.50 3.24 26.95
N LEU A 90 -0.70 3.83 26.97
CA LEU A 90 -0.89 5.21 27.41
C LEU A 90 -0.47 5.40 28.87
N ALA A 91 -0.93 4.53 29.77
CA ALA A 91 -0.59 4.57 31.19
C ALA A 91 0.92 4.41 31.43
N ARG A 92 1.58 3.51 30.70
CA ARG A 92 3.04 3.29 30.75
C ARG A 92 3.85 4.56 30.50
N TYR A 93 3.32 5.49 29.72
CA TYR A 93 3.99 6.76 29.38
C TYR A 93 3.32 7.99 30.00
N GLY A 94 2.39 7.81 30.94
CA GLY A 94 1.69 8.90 31.61
C GLY A 94 0.85 9.77 30.67
N LEU A 95 0.31 9.16 29.61
CA LEU A 95 -0.56 9.81 28.62
C LEU A 95 -2.01 9.39 28.83
N ASP A 96 -2.93 10.19 28.30
CA ASP A 96 -4.36 9.88 28.27
C ASP A 96 -4.94 9.96 26.84
N LYS A 97 -6.26 9.77 26.72
CA LYS A 97 -6.98 9.75 25.44
C LYS A 97 -6.96 11.09 24.69
N THR A 98 -6.71 12.20 25.37
CA THR A 98 -6.60 13.54 24.77
C THR A 98 -5.26 13.74 24.09
N GLN A 99 -4.23 13.03 24.57
CA GLN A 99 -2.85 12.99 24.06
C GLN A 99 -2.60 11.78 23.15
N CYS A 100 -3.65 11.31 22.49
CA CYS A 100 -3.63 10.11 21.67
C CYS A 100 -4.29 10.37 20.32
N THR A 101 -3.70 9.84 19.25
CA THR A 101 -4.32 9.75 17.92
C THR A 101 -4.49 8.28 17.54
N LEU A 102 -5.71 7.91 17.18
CA LEU A 102 -6.01 6.64 16.52
C LEU A 102 -6.04 6.87 15.02
N ALA A 103 -5.29 6.08 14.27
CA ALA A 103 -5.23 6.23 12.82
C ALA A 103 -5.12 4.92 12.06
N GLY A 104 -5.57 4.93 10.81
CA GLY A 104 -5.42 3.79 9.93
C GLY A 104 -6.04 4.01 8.56
N PHE A 105 -5.79 3.04 7.68
CA PHE A 105 -6.25 3.03 6.30
C PHE A 105 -7.09 1.80 6.01
N SER A 106 -8.16 1.96 5.21
CA SER A 106 -8.99 0.83 4.81
C SER A 106 -9.52 0.12 6.06
N LYS A 107 -9.21 -1.15 6.28
CA LYS A 107 -9.50 -1.89 7.52
C LYS A 107 -9.05 -1.14 8.78
N GLY A 108 -7.85 -0.60 8.77
CA GLY A 108 -7.31 0.18 9.88
C GLY A 108 -8.05 1.51 10.08
N GLY A 109 -8.59 2.08 9.00
CA GLY A 109 -9.43 3.28 9.06
C GLY A 109 -10.76 2.99 9.75
N SER A 110 -11.35 1.82 9.49
CA SER A 110 -12.53 1.32 10.19
C SER A 110 -12.26 1.12 11.68
N ALA A 111 -11.12 0.51 12.03
CA ALA A 111 -10.71 0.31 13.42
C ALA A 111 -10.48 1.66 14.13
N ALA A 112 -9.74 2.59 13.51
CA ALA A 112 -9.50 3.91 14.10
C ALA A 112 -10.81 4.64 14.43
N LEU A 113 -11.79 4.58 13.52
CA LEU A 113 -13.14 5.11 13.77
C LEU A 113 -13.86 4.32 14.87
N TRP A 114 -13.93 3.00 14.78
CA TRP A 114 -14.63 2.16 15.75
C TRP A 114 -14.13 2.42 17.18
N TYR A 115 -12.82 2.31 17.40
CA TYR A 115 -12.22 2.51 18.71
C TYR A 115 -12.33 3.96 19.17
N GLY A 116 -12.13 4.91 18.26
CA GLY A 116 -12.17 6.33 18.60
C GLY A 116 -13.55 6.79 19.03
N LEU A 117 -14.58 6.34 18.33
CA LEU A 117 -15.97 6.64 18.63
C LEU A 117 -16.45 5.90 19.88
N LYS A 118 -16.24 4.58 19.96
CA LYS A 118 -16.74 3.73 21.05
C LYS A 118 -16.06 4.00 22.39
N TYR A 119 -14.75 4.26 22.38
CA TYR A 119 -13.98 4.44 23.60
C TYR A 119 -13.60 5.89 23.89
N GLY A 120 -14.12 6.85 23.12
CA GLY A 120 -14.00 8.28 23.42
C GLY A 120 -12.57 8.82 23.27
N PHE A 121 -11.84 8.41 22.25
CA PHE A 121 -10.55 9.05 21.92
C PHE A 121 -10.78 10.36 21.19
N LYS A 122 -9.93 11.34 21.48
CA LYS A 122 -10.14 12.71 20.99
C LYS A 122 -9.72 12.89 19.53
N ASN A 123 -8.62 12.27 19.10
CA ASN A 123 -8.09 12.46 17.75
C ASN A 123 -8.20 11.18 16.93
N ILE A 124 -8.88 11.26 15.78
CA ILE A 124 -9.13 10.14 14.88
C ILE A 124 -8.73 10.56 13.46
N VAL A 125 -7.83 9.80 12.83
CA VAL A 125 -7.42 10.03 11.44
C VAL A 125 -7.72 8.77 10.63
N SER A 126 -8.71 8.84 9.75
CA SER A 126 -9.18 7.68 8.98
C SER A 126 -9.10 7.97 7.49
N THR A 127 -8.51 7.04 6.75
CA THR A 127 -8.41 7.13 5.29
C THR A 127 -9.19 5.98 4.64
N VAL A 128 -10.16 6.31 3.78
CA VAL A 128 -11.05 5.37 3.05
C VAL A 128 -11.49 4.14 3.87
N PRO A 129 -12.12 4.34 5.04
CA PRO A 129 -12.59 3.24 5.89
C PRO A 129 -13.66 2.39 5.21
N GLN A 130 -13.68 1.07 5.49
CA GLN A 130 -14.87 0.25 5.22
C GLN A 130 -15.87 0.40 6.35
N PHE A 131 -17.12 0.72 6.04
CA PHE A 131 -18.21 0.74 7.00
C PHE A 131 -18.94 -0.60 7.06
N HIS A 132 -19.06 -1.28 5.92
CA HIS A 132 -19.68 -2.60 5.79
C HIS A 132 -18.63 -3.71 5.92
N ILE A 133 -18.13 -3.89 7.15
CA ILE A 133 -17.02 -4.82 7.47
C ILE A 133 -17.35 -6.26 7.06
N GLY A 134 -18.53 -6.75 7.41
CA GLY A 134 -18.94 -8.14 7.16
C GLY A 134 -19.09 -8.42 5.68
N SER A 135 -19.82 -7.57 4.96
CA SER A 135 -19.99 -7.69 3.51
C SER A 135 -18.66 -7.58 2.76
N TYR A 136 -17.78 -6.65 3.17
CA TYR A 136 -16.47 -6.49 2.55
C TYR A 136 -15.58 -7.70 2.78
N ALA A 137 -15.46 -8.17 4.04
CA ALA A 137 -14.66 -9.33 4.38
C ALA A 137 -15.19 -10.59 3.67
N ARG A 138 -16.50 -10.85 3.70
CA ARG A 138 -17.09 -12.02 3.04
C ARG A 138 -16.83 -12.06 1.53
N ARG A 139 -16.87 -10.90 0.86
CA ARG A 139 -16.67 -10.81 -0.59
C ARG A 139 -15.21 -10.92 -1.01
N ASN A 140 -14.32 -10.24 -0.29
CA ASN A 140 -12.93 -10.05 -0.73
C ASN A 140 -11.93 -10.93 0.03
N TRP A 141 -12.29 -11.39 1.23
CA TRP A 141 -11.46 -12.15 2.17
C TRP A 141 -12.30 -13.22 2.90
N PRO A 142 -12.90 -14.20 2.18
CA PRO A 142 -13.85 -15.14 2.78
C PRO A 142 -13.25 -15.93 3.95
N GLU A 143 -11.97 -16.29 3.91
CA GLU A 143 -11.28 -16.93 5.03
C GLU A 143 -11.21 -16.04 6.28
N VAL A 144 -10.97 -14.73 6.10
CA VAL A 144 -11.00 -13.75 7.20
C VAL A 144 -12.42 -13.61 7.76
N PHE A 145 -13.43 -13.61 6.89
CA PHE A 145 -14.81 -13.55 7.33
C PHE A 145 -15.18 -14.76 8.19
N THR A 146 -14.92 -15.98 7.69
CA THR A 146 -15.17 -17.22 8.44
C THR A 146 -14.39 -17.26 9.74
N HIS A 147 -13.15 -16.77 9.77
CA HIS A 147 -12.36 -16.62 11.00
C HIS A 147 -13.04 -15.67 12.00
N MET A 148 -13.54 -14.53 11.53
CA MET A 148 -14.20 -13.54 12.39
C MET A 148 -15.53 -14.02 12.97
N THR A 149 -16.33 -14.78 12.22
CA THR A 149 -17.72 -15.11 12.56
C THR A 149 -17.91 -16.56 13.00
N GLY A 150 -17.04 -17.47 12.54
CA GLY A 150 -17.21 -18.92 12.68
C GLY A 150 -18.20 -19.53 11.67
N ASP A 151 -18.75 -18.73 10.76
CA ASP A 151 -19.72 -19.16 9.74
C ASP A 151 -19.65 -18.29 8.46
N GLU A 152 -20.35 -18.71 7.40
CA GLU A 152 -20.40 -17.99 6.12
C GLU A 152 -21.74 -17.24 5.89
N SER A 153 -22.51 -17.06 6.96
CA SER A 153 -23.90 -16.62 6.87
C SER A 153 -24.03 -15.13 6.56
N GLU A 154 -25.08 -14.80 5.82
CA GLU A 154 -25.44 -13.40 5.55
C GLU A 154 -25.91 -12.67 6.81
N ALA A 155 -26.41 -13.40 7.81
CA ALA A 155 -26.80 -12.84 9.11
C ALA A 155 -25.58 -12.31 9.87
N SER A 156 -24.50 -13.09 9.93
CA SER A 156 -23.23 -12.68 10.53
C SER A 156 -22.58 -11.51 9.77
N ALA A 157 -22.68 -11.50 8.43
CA ALA A 157 -22.23 -10.36 7.63
C ALA A 157 -23.00 -9.07 7.99
N ARG A 158 -24.34 -9.14 8.02
CA ARG A 158 -25.18 -8.00 8.43
C ARG A 158 -24.90 -7.54 9.85
N GLN A 159 -24.63 -8.46 10.79
CA GLN A 159 -24.28 -8.10 12.16
C GLN A 159 -23.04 -7.20 12.17
N LEU A 160 -21.96 -7.62 11.51
CA LEU A 160 -20.72 -6.84 11.42
C LEU A 160 -20.90 -5.51 10.68
N ASP A 161 -21.69 -5.51 9.59
CA ASP A 161 -21.98 -4.30 8.81
C ASP A 161 -22.72 -3.23 9.63
N THR A 162 -23.48 -3.61 10.66
CA THR A 162 -24.18 -2.62 11.49
C THR A 162 -23.30 -1.94 12.52
N LEU A 163 -22.14 -2.50 12.86
CA LEU A 163 -21.34 -2.03 14.00
C LEU A 163 -20.93 -0.56 13.84
N LEU A 164 -20.10 -0.26 12.85
CA LEU A 164 -19.54 1.07 12.68
C LEU A 164 -20.61 2.13 12.32
N PRO A 165 -21.54 1.90 11.36
CA PRO A 165 -22.63 2.83 11.10
C PRO A 165 -23.48 3.16 12.33
N ARG A 166 -23.82 2.14 13.14
CA ARG A 166 -24.61 2.34 14.36
C ARG A 166 -23.81 3.10 15.42
N GLN A 167 -22.52 2.82 15.55
CA GLN A 167 -21.66 3.55 16.47
C GLN A 167 -21.54 5.03 16.06
N LEU A 168 -21.31 5.30 14.77
CA LEU A 168 -21.23 6.66 14.24
C LEU A 168 -22.54 7.42 14.45
N SER A 169 -23.68 6.86 14.05
CA SER A 169 -24.97 7.54 14.16
C SER A 169 -25.38 7.82 15.61
N ARG A 170 -25.11 6.90 16.55
CA ARG A 170 -25.53 7.01 17.96
C ARG A 170 -24.56 7.77 18.87
N ASP A 171 -23.35 8.05 18.43
CA ASP A 171 -22.38 8.76 19.27
C ASP A 171 -22.88 10.17 19.62
N THR A 172 -22.87 10.51 20.90
CA THR A 172 -23.28 11.81 21.44
C THR A 172 -22.10 12.59 22.04
N ALA A 173 -20.90 11.99 22.12
CA ALA A 173 -19.69 12.67 22.58
C ALA A 173 -19.04 13.41 21.40
N LEU A 174 -19.52 14.63 21.11
CA LEU A 174 -19.19 15.34 19.86
C LEU A 174 -17.88 16.15 19.88
N ASP A 175 -17.21 16.24 21.04
CA ASP A 175 -15.87 16.86 21.16
C ASP A 175 -14.76 15.91 20.69
N LYS A 176 -14.76 15.64 19.37
CA LYS A 176 -13.74 14.83 18.69
C LYS A 176 -13.18 15.57 17.49
N ASN A 177 -11.89 15.33 17.24
CA ASN A 177 -11.17 15.77 16.05
C ASN A 177 -11.11 14.61 15.08
N ILE A 178 -11.93 14.65 14.04
CA ILE A 178 -12.02 13.59 13.03
C ILE A 178 -11.50 14.12 11.71
N TYR A 179 -10.49 13.46 11.17
CA TYR A 179 -9.91 13.74 9.87
C TYR A 179 -10.20 12.54 8.96
N LEU A 180 -11.14 12.71 8.03
CA LEU A 180 -11.53 11.70 7.05
C LEU A 180 -10.94 12.07 5.69
N LEU A 181 -10.10 11.21 5.12
CA LEU A 181 -9.47 11.44 3.83
C LEU A 181 -9.94 10.37 2.83
N THR A 182 -10.44 10.83 1.68
CA THR A 182 -11.07 9.97 0.67
C THR A 182 -10.88 10.54 -0.74
N SER A 183 -11.48 9.88 -1.73
CA SER A 183 -11.48 10.27 -3.14
C SER A 183 -12.69 9.62 -3.81
N GLU A 184 -13.42 10.36 -4.66
CA GLU A 184 -14.51 9.78 -5.45
C GLU A 184 -14.03 8.74 -6.48
N ALA A 185 -12.75 8.82 -6.87
CA ALA A 185 -12.12 7.81 -7.72
C ALA A 185 -11.83 6.47 -7.02
N ASP A 186 -12.06 6.37 -5.69
CA ASP A 186 -12.00 5.08 -5.00
C ASP A 186 -13.25 4.25 -5.32
N ILE A 187 -13.05 3.04 -5.83
CA ILE A 187 -14.15 2.10 -6.11
C ILE A 187 -15.01 1.77 -4.88
N GLN A 188 -14.46 1.94 -3.67
CA GLN A 188 -15.19 1.73 -2.42
C GLN A 188 -15.93 2.96 -1.91
N TYR A 189 -15.68 4.15 -2.48
CA TYR A 189 -16.22 5.42 -1.96
C TYR A 189 -17.75 5.42 -1.87
N GLU A 190 -18.42 5.03 -2.95
CA GLU A 190 -19.88 5.09 -3.07
C GLU A 190 -20.59 4.19 -2.05
N SER A 191 -20.03 3.01 -1.74
CA SER A 191 -20.64 2.08 -0.79
C SER A 191 -20.16 2.28 0.64
N GLU A 192 -18.88 2.60 0.84
CA GLU A 192 -18.25 2.55 2.16
C GLU A 192 -18.15 3.92 2.85
N VAL A 193 -18.04 5.01 2.11
CA VAL A 193 -17.72 6.32 2.71
C VAL A 193 -18.85 7.32 2.51
N LYS A 194 -19.25 7.54 1.25
CA LYS A 194 -20.25 8.53 0.86
C LYS A 194 -21.55 8.47 1.67
N PRO A 195 -22.15 7.29 1.96
CA PRO A 195 -23.42 7.23 2.69
C PRO A 195 -23.35 7.79 4.11
N TYR A 196 -22.15 7.86 4.70
CA TYR A 196 -21.95 8.17 6.11
C TYR A 196 -21.36 9.56 6.36
N ILE A 197 -20.98 10.31 5.33
CA ILE A 197 -20.36 11.64 5.46
C ILE A 197 -21.24 12.59 6.27
N SER A 198 -22.56 12.57 6.04
CA SER A 198 -23.50 13.44 6.77
C SER A 198 -23.49 13.17 8.29
N ASP A 199 -23.29 11.93 8.71
CA ASP A 199 -23.30 11.54 10.12
C ASP A 199 -22.06 12.04 10.88
N PHE A 200 -21.02 12.47 10.17
CA PHE A 200 -19.84 13.09 10.77
C PHE A 200 -20.03 14.60 11.04
N ARG A 201 -20.96 15.27 10.36
CA ARG A 201 -21.11 16.73 10.47
C ARG A 201 -21.56 17.21 11.85
N LYS A 202 -22.01 16.30 12.72
CA LYS A 202 -22.32 16.58 14.12
C LYS A 202 -21.10 16.80 15.02
N TYR A 203 -19.89 16.33 14.63
CA TYR A 203 -18.70 16.52 15.46
C TYR A 203 -18.16 17.95 15.33
N HIS A 204 -17.73 18.55 16.45
CA HIS A 204 -17.29 19.95 16.48
C HIS A 204 -16.05 20.24 15.62
N ASN A 205 -15.23 19.24 15.37
CA ASN A 205 -14.05 19.33 14.50
C ASN A 205 -13.98 18.15 13.53
N PHE A 206 -15.00 18.02 12.69
CA PHE A 206 -14.96 17.15 11.53
C PHE A 206 -14.23 17.83 10.36
N ASN A 207 -13.32 17.08 9.72
CA ASN A 207 -12.54 17.50 8.57
C ASN A 207 -12.65 16.42 7.50
N LEU A 208 -13.08 16.82 6.30
CA LEU A 208 -13.17 15.94 5.13
C LEU A 208 -12.18 16.41 4.07
N PHE A 209 -11.36 15.49 3.56
CA PHE A 209 -10.45 15.77 2.46
C PHE A 209 -10.79 14.88 1.28
N MET A 210 -11.33 15.51 0.23
CA MET A 210 -11.72 14.85 -1.01
C MET A 210 -10.63 15.06 -2.05
N ALA A 211 -9.82 14.04 -2.34
CA ALA A 211 -8.82 14.14 -3.40
C ALA A 211 -9.46 14.01 -4.79
N GLN A 212 -9.07 14.90 -5.70
CA GLN A 212 -9.49 14.89 -7.11
C GLN A 212 -8.25 14.88 -7.99
N SER A 213 -7.76 13.68 -8.32
CA SER A 213 -6.53 13.49 -9.09
C SER A 213 -6.64 12.33 -10.06
N LEU A 214 -6.19 12.55 -11.31
CA LEU A 214 -5.99 11.47 -12.29
C LEU A 214 -4.96 10.41 -11.84
N LEU A 215 -4.14 10.71 -10.84
CA LEU A 215 -3.17 9.77 -10.26
C LEU A 215 -3.79 8.82 -9.22
N ILE A 216 -5.07 9.00 -8.88
CA ILE A 216 -5.83 8.10 -8.02
C ILE A 216 -6.81 7.31 -8.90
N ARG A 217 -6.56 6.02 -9.05
CA ARG A 217 -7.38 5.10 -9.85
C ARG A 217 -7.66 3.77 -9.15
N GLU A 218 -7.03 3.55 -8.00
CA GLU A 218 -7.23 2.38 -7.16
C GLU A 218 -7.29 2.77 -5.68
N HIS A 219 -7.97 1.95 -4.89
CA HIS A 219 -8.18 2.14 -3.44
C HIS A 219 -6.87 2.40 -2.67
N ASN A 220 -5.80 1.63 -2.96
CA ASN A 220 -4.49 1.78 -2.34
C ASN A 220 -3.78 3.10 -2.69
N GLN A 221 -4.19 3.79 -3.75
CA GLN A 221 -3.56 5.03 -4.19
C GLN A 221 -4.06 6.25 -3.41
N VAL A 222 -5.29 6.20 -2.90
CA VAL A 222 -5.91 7.32 -2.16
C VAL A 222 -5.04 7.74 -0.99
N THR A 223 -4.67 6.80 -0.12
CA THR A 223 -3.83 7.10 1.04
C THR A 223 -2.43 7.51 0.64
N SER A 224 -1.86 6.87 -0.39
CA SER A 224 -0.55 7.24 -0.89
C SER A 224 -0.51 8.69 -1.39
N TYR A 225 -1.61 9.19 -1.95
CA TYR A 225 -1.75 10.58 -2.39
C TYR A 225 -1.84 11.52 -1.19
N HIS A 226 -2.57 11.12 -0.16
CA HIS A 226 -2.77 11.90 1.06
C HIS A 226 -1.58 11.92 2.04
N VAL A 227 -0.52 11.11 1.83
CA VAL A 227 0.65 11.03 2.75
C VAL A 227 1.19 12.40 3.20
N PRO A 228 1.44 13.38 2.32
CA PRO A 228 1.98 14.68 2.76
C PRO A 228 1.05 15.39 3.75
N LEU A 229 -0.26 15.39 3.50
CA LEU A 229 -1.25 15.99 4.38
C LEU A 229 -1.39 15.21 5.69
N LEU A 230 -1.40 13.88 5.62
CA LEU A 230 -1.44 13.01 6.80
C LEU A 230 -0.27 13.29 7.74
N LEU A 231 0.95 13.45 7.20
CA LEU A 231 2.11 13.83 8.00
C LEU A 231 1.93 15.19 8.66
N GLY A 232 1.40 16.19 7.94
CA GLY A 232 1.06 17.49 8.51
C GLY A 232 0.06 17.40 9.68
N ILE A 233 -1.01 16.60 9.51
CA ILE A 233 -2.01 16.36 10.56
C ILE A 233 -1.37 15.65 11.76
N PHE A 234 -0.64 14.55 11.53
CA PHE A 234 0.02 13.80 12.60
C PHE A 234 0.99 14.67 13.38
N TYR A 235 1.77 15.52 12.70
CA TYR A 235 2.79 16.34 13.34
C TYR A 235 2.14 17.46 14.14
N SER A 236 1.09 18.09 13.59
CA SER A 236 0.31 19.11 14.31
C SER A 236 -0.30 18.54 15.60
N LEU A 237 -1.02 17.41 15.47
CA LEU A 237 -1.64 16.73 16.62
C LEU A 237 -0.61 16.32 17.67
N SER A 238 0.56 15.82 17.23
CA SER A 238 1.66 15.45 18.13
C SER A 238 2.19 16.63 18.93
N GLN A 239 2.05 17.85 18.43
CA GLN A 239 2.46 19.09 19.12
C GLN A 239 1.30 19.73 19.90
N GLY A 240 0.13 19.09 19.98
CA GLY A 240 -1.07 19.66 20.59
C GLY A 240 -1.74 20.76 19.76
N ALA A 241 -1.22 21.07 18.57
CA ALA A 241 -1.87 21.96 17.62
C ALA A 241 -2.94 21.15 16.89
N VAL A 242 -4.21 21.45 17.16
CA VAL A 242 -5.35 20.71 16.60
C VAL A 242 -5.91 21.46 15.39
N PRO A 243 -5.64 21.03 14.15
CA PRO A 243 -6.10 21.75 12.98
C PRO A 243 -7.61 21.65 12.77
N ARG A 244 -8.19 22.70 12.18
CA ARG A 244 -9.59 22.78 11.74
C ARG A 244 -9.61 23.28 10.29
N TYR A 245 -9.71 22.36 9.35
CA TYR A 245 -9.75 22.61 7.91
C TYR A 245 -11.17 22.66 7.37
N GLY A 246 -12.11 21.92 7.99
CA GLY A 246 -13.46 21.73 7.46
C GLY A 246 -13.48 20.74 6.30
N GLU A 247 -14.37 20.96 5.33
CA GLU A 247 -14.45 20.15 4.12
C GLU A 247 -13.60 20.77 3.02
N CYS A 248 -12.65 20.02 2.47
CA CYS A 248 -11.66 20.49 1.50
C CYS A 248 -11.63 19.57 0.29
N GLU A 249 -11.75 20.15 -0.90
CA GLU A 249 -11.42 19.48 -2.16
C GLU A 249 -9.94 19.72 -2.47
N LEU A 250 -9.18 18.64 -2.63
CA LEU A 250 -7.76 18.68 -2.97
C LEU A 250 -7.61 18.46 -4.48
N ALA A 251 -7.76 19.55 -5.23
CA ALA A 251 -7.60 19.56 -6.68
C ALA A 251 -6.13 19.32 -7.06
N ALA A 252 -5.90 18.34 -7.93
CA ALA A 252 -4.61 18.12 -8.56
C ALA A 252 -4.51 18.83 -9.92
N ASP A 253 -3.30 18.89 -10.47
CA ASP A 253 -3.14 19.13 -11.90
C ASP A 253 -3.66 17.91 -12.68
N ASN A 254 -4.85 18.06 -13.24
CA ASN A 254 -5.51 17.07 -14.08
C ASN A 254 -5.25 17.32 -15.58
N SER A 255 -4.18 18.05 -15.91
CA SER A 255 -3.73 18.21 -17.29
C SER A 255 -3.34 16.88 -17.92
N LEU A 256 -3.76 16.71 -19.18
CA LEU A 256 -3.29 15.62 -20.03
C LEU A 256 -2.10 16.15 -20.83
N LEU A 257 -0.99 15.41 -20.85
CA LEU A 257 0.10 15.78 -21.74
C LEU A 257 -0.29 15.51 -23.20
N PRO A 258 0.02 16.43 -24.13
CA PRO A 258 -0.02 16.08 -25.53
C PRO A 258 0.98 14.95 -25.79
N ARG A 259 0.70 14.09 -26.77
CA ARG A 259 1.64 13.05 -27.19
C ARG A 259 2.99 13.72 -27.51
N PRO A 260 4.11 13.30 -26.89
CA PRO A 260 5.39 13.93 -27.17
C PRO A 260 5.79 13.66 -28.61
N LEU A 261 6.44 14.64 -29.24
CA LEU A 261 7.01 14.48 -30.59
C LEU A 261 8.10 13.39 -30.63
N LYS A 262 8.75 13.10 -29.48
CA LYS A 262 9.77 12.06 -29.31
C LYS A 262 9.61 11.38 -27.95
N PRO A 263 8.98 10.19 -27.87
CA PRO A 263 8.88 9.45 -26.62
C PRO A 263 10.28 9.03 -26.13
N GLN A 264 10.42 8.78 -24.83
CA GLN A 264 11.70 8.37 -24.22
C GLN A 264 11.59 6.97 -23.60
N PRO A 265 12.45 6.01 -23.96
CA PRO A 265 12.37 4.67 -23.39
C PRO A 265 12.85 4.67 -21.92
N VAL A 266 12.10 3.98 -21.07
CA VAL A 266 12.46 3.67 -19.68
C VAL A 266 12.51 2.17 -19.55
N ALA A 267 13.64 1.64 -19.07
CA ALA A 267 13.91 0.21 -18.91
C ALA A 267 14.67 -0.01 -17.59
N ILE A 268 13.95 -0.32 -16.51
CA ILE A 268 14.52 -0.41 -15.16
C ILE A 268 14.17 -1.77 -14.54
N LEU A 269 15.17 -2.56 -14.17
CA LEU A 269 15.04 -3.80 -13.42
C LEU A 269 14.79 -3.49 -11.95
N LYS A 270 13.69 -4.01 -11.40
CA LYS A 270 13.29 -3.80 -10.00
C LYS A 270 13.48 -5.05 -9.14
N LYS A 271 13.28 -6.24 -9.71
CA LYS A 271 13.49 -7.52 -9.03
C LYS A 271 14.05 -8.53 -10.02
N ILE A 272 14.87 -9.43 -9.50
CA ILE A 272 15.40 -10.54 -10.29
C ILE A 272 15.65 -11.74 -9.39
N ALA A 273 15.35 -12.92 -9.91
CA ALA A 273 15.73 -14.20 -9.33
C ALA A 273 16.12 -15.17 -10.44
N VAL A 274 16.83 -16.23 -10.07
CA VAL A 274 17.18 -17.34 -10.97
C VAL A 274 16.91 -18.68 -10.28
N LYS A 275 16.55 -19.70 -11.07
CA LYS A 275 16.41 -21.09 -10.61
C LYS A 275 16.82 -22.02 -11.76
N GLY A 276 17.99 -22.65 -11.65
CA GLY A 276 18.63 -23.25 -12.81
C GLY A 276 18.70 -22.27 -13.96
N ALA A 277 18.27 -22.69 -15.16
CA ALA A 277 18.27 -21.88 -16.38
C ALA A 277 17.06 -20.93 -16.51
N LEU A 278 16.19 -20.86 -15.50
CA LEU A 278 15.05 -19.95 -15.49
C LEU A 278 15.45 -18.59 -14.91
N LEU A 279 15.16 -17.53 -15.65
CA LEU A 279 15.30 -16.13 -15.23
C LEU A 279 13.93 -15.55 -14.86
N PHE A 280 13.85 -14.83 -13.74
CA PHE A 280 12.61 -14.18 -13.27
C PHE A 280 12.82 -12.67 -13.16
N PRO A 281 12.91 -11.92 -14.27
CA PRO A 281 13.13 -10.49 -14.23
C PRO A 281 11.78 -9.76 -14.13
N GLU A 282 11.73 -8.75 -13.27
CA GLU A 282 10.59 -7.84 -13.16
C GLU A 282 11.03 -6.39 -13.09
N GLY A 283 10.28 -5.50 -13.72
CA GLY A 283 10.61 -4.08 -13.68
C GLY A 283 9.74 -3.21 -14.56
N VAL A 284 10.23 -2.01 -14.85
CA VAL A 284 9.51 -0.98 -15.61
C VAL A 284 10.03 -0.94 -17.04
N ALA A 285 9.11 -1.03 -18.01
CA ALA A 285 9.34 -0.87 -19.44
C ALA A 285 8.23 0.01 -20.03
N VAL A 286 8.55 1.26 -20.38
CA VAL A 286 7.60 2.17 -21.04
C VAL A 286 8.30 3.06 -22.06
N LEU A 287 7.52 3.64 -22.96
CA LEU A 287 7.91 4.81 -23.73
C LEU A 287 7.25 6.03 -23.11
N LYS A 288 7.99 6.82 -22.32
CA LYS A 288 7.46 8.01 -21.65
C LYS A 288 6.78 8.94 -22.65
N GLY A 289 5.55 9.32 -22.29
CA GLY A 289 4.61 10.14 -23.04
C GLY A 289 3.68 9.37 -23.98
N LEU A 290 3.86 8.05 -24.13
CA LEU A 290 2.88 7.18 -24.78
C LEU A 290 2.06 6.44 -23.74
N ASN A 291 0.75 6.46 -23.92
CA ASN A 291 -0.20 5.78 -23.05
C ASN A 291 -0.17 4.26 -23.32
N CYS A 292 -0.04 3.48 -22.25
CA CYS A 292 -0.20 2.02 -22.25
C CYS A 292 -1.18 1.56 -21.14
N ALA A 293 -2.41 2.06 -21.24
CA ALA A 293 -3.52 1.68 -20.36
C ALA A 293 -3.95 0.22 -20.57
N GLU A 294 -3.89 -0.26 -21.81
CA GLU A 294 -4.36 -1.60 -22.20
C GLU A 294 -3.22 -2.55 -22.54
N TYR A 295 -3.44 -3.85 -22.35
CA TYR A 295 -2.40 -4.85 -22.64
C TYR A 295 -2.02 -4.92 -24.13
N GLN A 296 -2.85 -4.43 -25.03
CA GLN A 296 -2.52 -4.36 -26.46
C GLN A 296 -1.64 -3.15 -26.81
N ASP A 297 -1.58 -2.14 -25.94
CA ASP A 297 -0.90 -0.87 -26.25
C ASP A 297 0.62 -0.99 -26.21
N ILE A 298 1.15 -1.99 -25.49
CA ILE A 298 2.58 -2.17 -25.24
C ILE A 298 3.02 -3.62 -25.37
N GLN A 299 4.19 -3.82 -25.96
CA GLN A 299 4.90 -5.10 -26.06
C GLN A 299 6.34 -4.89 -25.62
N VAL A 300 6.88 -5.87 -24.89
CA VAL A 300 8.24 -5.84 -24.35
C VAL A 300 8.94 -7.15 -24.70
N ASP A 301 10.14 -7.03 -25.25
CA ASP A 301 11.01 -8.14 -25.60
C ASP A 301 12.36 -7.96 -24.87
N LEU A 302 12.86 -9.02 -24.23
CA LEU A 302 14.22 -9.07 -23.67
C LEU A 302 15.21 -9.41 -24.77
N VAL A 303 16.28 -8.64 -24.87
CA VAL A 303 17.32 -8.82 -25.86
C VAL A 303 18.64 -9.10 -25.16
N PHE A 304 19.20 -10.29 -25.38
CA PHE A 304 20.50 -10.70 -24.84
C PHE A 304 21.56 -10.49 -25.90
N ARG A 305 22.48 -9.55 -25.65
CA ARG A 305 23.47 -9.15 -26.63
C ARG A 305 24.90 -9.40 -26.15
N LYS A 306 25.71 -10.01 -27.01
CA LYS A 306 27.17 -10.07 -26.91
C LYS A 306 27.78 -9.80 -28.27
N GLU A 307 29.11 -9.77 -28.36
CA GLU A 307 29.79 -9.53 -29.64
C GLU A 307 29.36 -10.56 -30.69
N GLY A 308 28.88 -10.09 -31.85
CA GLY A 308 28.45 -10.93 -32.96
C GLY A 308 27.19 -11.79 -32.73
N PHE A 309 26.51 -11.66 -31.60
CA PHE A 309 25.33 -12.47 -31.27
C PHE A 309 24.24 -11.66 -30.55
N GLU A 310 23.00 -11.89 -30.97
CA GLU A 310 21.80 -11.33 -30.35
C GLU A 310 20.70 -12.40 -30.36
N ASP A 311 19.98 -12.53 -29.26
CA ASP A 311 18.79 -13.36 -29.16
C ASP A 311 17.68 -12.62 -28.41
N VAL A 312 16.43 -12.88 -28.77
CA VAL A 312 15.26 -12.09 -28.36
C VAL A 312 14.18 -12.98 -27.78
N PHE A 313 13.71 -12.62 -26.59
CA PHE A 313 12.72 -13.38 -25.85
C PHE A 313 11.53 -12.49 -25.51
N ARG A 314 10.34 -12.87 -26.01
CA ARG A 314 9.08 -12.24 -25.62
C ARG A 314 8.82 -12.49 -24.14
N ILE A 315 8.53 -11.42 -23.41
CA ILE A 315 8.08 -11.51 -22.03
C ILE A 315 6.66 -10.98 -21.83
N ALA A 316 6.09 -11.30 -20.68
CA ALA A 316 4.77 -10.86 -20.28
C ALA A 316 4.85 -9.47 -19.63
N LYS A 317 3.67 -8.97 -19.27
CA LYS A 317 3.49 -7.70 -18.59
C LYS A 317 2.36 -7.78 -17.59
N ALA A 318 2.43 -6.99 -16.55
CA ALA A 318 1.45 -6.94 -15.47
C ALA A 318 0.88 -5.54 -15.30
N HIS A 319 -0.31 -5.48 -14.70
CA HIS A 319 -0.95 -4.23 -14.30
C HIS A 319 -0.27 -3.67 -13.04
N ARG A 320 0.20 -2.41 -13.11
CA ARG A 320 0.76 -1.64 -11.99
C ARG A 320 0.35 -0.17 -12.11
N SER A 321 -0.83 0.14 -11.59
CA SER A 321 -1.42 1.49 -11.57
C SER A 321 -0.50 2.60 -11.00
N ILE A 322 0.40 2.22 -10.08
CA ILE A 322 1.34 3.15 -9.43
C ILE A 322 2.38 3.74 -10.40
N LEU A 323 2.62 3.10 -11.54
CA LEU A 323 3.62 3.55 -12.52
C LEU A 323 3.28 4.95 -13.08
N SER A 324 2.01 5.24 -13.31
CA SER A 324 1.56 6.57 -13.77
C SER A 324 1.96 7.69 -12.81
N ARG A 325 1.97 7.41 -11.50
CA ARG A 325 2.44 8.36 -10.49
C ARG A 325 3.96 8.43 -10.43
N GLN A 326 4.64 7.27 -10.47
CA GLN A 326 6.11 7.22 -10.38
C GLN A 326 6.80 7.86 -11.59
N LEU A 327 6.15 7.82 -12.75
CA LEU A 327 6.66 8.35 -14.00
C LEU A 327 6.00 9.68 -14.40
N TYR A 328 5.23 10.28 -13.50
CA TYR A 328 4.58 11.57 -13.74
C TYR A 328 5.63 12.65 -14.01
N ASP A 329 5.40 13.43 -15.06
CA ASP A 329 6.36 14.42 -15.56
C ASP A 329 5.64 15.58 -16.27
N GLY A 330 5.01 16.45 -15.48
CA GLY A 330 4.34 17.65 -15.99
C GLY A 330 2.92 17.43 -16.56
N GLY A 331 2.41 16.20 -16.53
CA GLY A 331 0.99 15.92 -16.80
C GLY A 331 0.72 14.41 -16.93
N PHE A 332 -0.57 14.06 -16.99
CA PHE A 332 -0.99 12.67 -16.87
C PHE A 332 -0.76 11.86 -18.15
N VAL A 333 -0.13 10.70 -17.97
CA VAL A 333 -0.02 9.63 -18.97
C VAL A 333 -0.22 8.29 -18.24
N ASN A 334 -1.07 7.43 -18.79
CA ASN A 334 -1.34 6.13 -18.20
C ASN A 334 -0.24 5.13 -18.58
N TYR A 335 0.48 4.59 -17.60
CA TYR A 335 1.54 3.59 -17.78
C TYR A 335 1.22 2.24 -17.13
N ASP A 336 -0.05 1.92 -16.92
CA ASP A 336 -0.46 0.79 -16.08
C ASP A 336 0.04 -0.56 -16.55
N LYS A 337 0.23 -0.76 -17.85
CA LYS A 337 0.77 -2.01 -18.41
C LYS A 337 2.28 -1.98 -18.64
N GLY A 338 2.97 -1.00 -18.07
CA GLY A 338 4.41 -0.79 -18.17
C GLY A 338 5.26 -1.67 -17.27
N TRP A 339 4.68 -2.61 -16.50
CA TRP A 339 5.46 -3.56 -15.70
C TRP A 339 5.75 -4.81 -16.51
N PHE A 340 7.02 -5.10 -16.77
CA PHE A 340 7.41 -6.33 -17.43
C PHE A 340 7.64 -7.46 -16.42
N CYS A 341 7.32 -8.69 -16.79
CA CYS A 341 7.52 -9.90 -15.99
C CYS A 341 7.54 -11.16 -16.89
N THR A 342 7.79 -12.34 -16.32
CA THR A 342 7.63 -13.61 -17.08
C THR A 342 6.16 -14.02 -17.16
N SER A 343 5.80 -14.79 -18.20
CA SER A 343 4.46 -15.36 -18.31
C SER A 343 4.11 -16.12 -17.04
N ARG A 344 2.96 -15.78 -16.43
CA ARG A 344 2.44 -16.39 -15.19
C ARG A 344 3.44 -16.42 -14.02
N TYR A 345 4.50 -15.62 -14.05
CA TYR A 345 5.61 -15.67 -13.09
C TYR A 345 6.34 -17.05 -13.04
N GLU A 346 6.29 -17.83 -14.12
CA GLU A 346 6.87 -19.19 -14.20
C GLU A 346 8.37 -19.23 -14.58
N GLY A 347 8.98 -18.07 -14.87
CA GLY A 347 10.37 -17.97 -15.31
C GLY A 347 10.51 -18.01 -16.84
N LEU A 348 11.57 -17.39 -17.34
CA LEU A 348 11.99 -17.41 -18.74
C LEU A 348 13.15 -18.40 -18.88
N SER A 349 12.97 -19.47 -19.66
CA SER A 349 14.06 -20.42 -19.93
C SER A 349 15.10 -19.81 -20.86
N LEU A 350 16.36 -19.87 -20.43
CA LEU A 350 17.53 -19.48 -21.21
C LEU A 350 18.39 -20.68 -21.64
N GLU A 351 17.82 -21.89 -21.66
CA GLU A 351 18.56 -23.11 -22.05
C GLU A 351 19.11 -23.03 -23.48
N THR A 352 18.37 -22.39 -24.38
CA THR A 352 18.76 -22.19 -25.79
C THR A 352 19.84 -21.13 -25.96
N LEU A 353 20.06 -20.28 -24.95
CA LEU A 353 21.04 -19.21 -25.00
C LEU A 353 22.44 -19.80 -24.87
N PRO A 354 23.37 -19.60 -25.82
CA PRO A 354 24.73 -20.14 -25.74
C PRO A 354 25.48 -19.69 -24.48
N ALA A 355 26.53 -20.42 -24.09
CA ALA A 355 27.36 -20.00 -22.97
C ALA A 355 28.05 -18.66 -23.25
N GLY A 356 28.19 -17.85 -22.20
CA GLY A 356 28.81 -16.53 -22.26
C GLY A 356 28.05 -15.48 -21.48
N THR A 357 28.58 -14.26 -21.50
CA THR A 357 28.03 -13.09 -20.81
C THR A 357 27.35 -12.16 -21.81
N TYR A 358 26.13 -11.77 -21.48
CA TYR A 358 25.25 -10.98 -22.33
C TYR A 358 24.86 -9.71 -21.59
N GLN A 359 24.93 -8.57 -22.26
CA GLN A 359 24.24 -7.37 -21.80
C GLN A 359 22.76 -7.50 -22.11
N VAL A 360 21.90 -7.16 -21.16
CA VAL A 360 20.45 -7.22 -21.32
C VAL A 360 19.93 -5.86 -21.81
N TRP A 361 19.08 -5.90 -22.83
CA TRP A 361 18.37 -4.76 -23.39
C TRP A 361 16.87 -5.07 -23.43
N LEU A 362 16.05 -4.02 -23.54
CA LEU A 362 14.62 -4.14 -23.81
C LEU A 362 14.30 -3.49 -25.15
N ASP A 363 13.57 -4.22 -25.98
CA ASP A 363 12.79 -3.67 -27.07
C ASP A 363 11.38 -3.38 -26.57
N ILE A 364 11.00 -2.10 -26.62
CA ILE A 364 9.72 -1.61 -26.12
C ILE A 364 8.95 -1.07 -27.31
N THR A 365 7.90 -1.78 -27.71
CA THR A 365 6.95 -1.31 -28.71
C THR A 365 5.72 -0.76 -28.01
N CYS A 366 5.39 0.51 -28.21
CA CYS A 366 4.16 1.09 -27.70
C CYS A 366 3.52 1.99 -28.76
N GLN A 367 2.22 1.79 -29.02
CA GLN A 367 1.48 2.53 -30.06
C GLN A 367 2.22 2.61 -31.40
N GLN A 368 2.73 1.46 -31.89
CA GLN A 368 3.50 1.31 -33.14
C GLN A 368 4.90 1.95 -33.16
N ILE A 369 5.34 2.57 -32.06
CA ILE A 369 6.69 3.09 -31.92
C ILE A 369 7.54 2.06 -31.19
N LEU A 370 8.63 1.60 -31.82
CA LEU A 370 9.63 0.73 -31.23
C LEU A 370 10.85 1.55 -30.81
N MET A 371 11.28 1.40 -29.56
CA MET A 371 12.58 1.89 -29.10
C MET A 371 13.29 0.84 -28.26
N ARG A 372 14.62 0.80 -28.41
CA ARG A 372 15.51 -0.09 -27.69
C ARG A 372 16.28 0.66 -26.61
N LYS A 373 16.38 0.11 -25.41
CA LYS A 373 17.19 0.66 -24.31
C LYS A 373 17.87 -0.44 -23.50
N ALA A 374 19.10 -0.19 -23.03
CA ALA A 374 19.79 -1.10 -22.13
C ALA A 374 18.99 -1.23 -20.82
N LEU A 375 18.87 -2.44 -20.30
CA LEU A 375 18.21 -2.65 -19.02
C LEU A 375 19.10 -2.08 -17.90
N GLU A 376 18.59 -1.10 -17.18
CA GLU A 376 19.28 -0.45 -16.06
C GLU A 376 18.80 -1.07 -14.74
N ALA A 377 19.72 -1.34 -13.81
CA ALA A 377 19.37 -1.78 -12.46
C ALA A 377 18.80 -0.61 -11.66
N ASP A 378 17.79 -0.87 -10.83
CA ASP A 378 17.34 0.08 -9.81
C ASP A 378 18.52 0.57 -8.95
N PRO A 379 18.55 1.84 -8.49
CA PRO A 379 19.62 2.34 -7.62
C PRO A 379 19.95 1.46 -6.41
N ALA A 380 18.97 0.76 -5.84
CA ALA A 380 19.19 -0.17 -4.73
C ALA A 380 19.92 -1.48 -5.15
N LEU A 381 20.08 -1.72 -6.45
CA LEU A 381 20.63 -2.92 -7.07
C LEU A 381 21.87 -2.62 -7.94
N ILE A 382 22.53 -1.48 -7.74
CA ILE A 382 23.70 -1.08 -8.55
C ILE A 382 24.97 -1.78 -8.04
N ASN A 383 25.82 -2.20 -8.99
CA ASN A 383 27.19 -2.68 -8.82
C ASN A 383 27.31 -3.89 -7.89
N GLY A 384 26.89 -5.05 -8.40
CA GLY A 384 27.08 -6.32 -7.72
C GLY A 384 26.35 -7.48 -8.38
N THR A 385 26.55 -8.67 -7.83
CA THR A 385 25.74 -9.85 -8.16
C THR A 385 24.31 -9.64 -7.67
N LEU A 386 23.35 -9.80 -8.57
CA LEU A 386 21.92 -9.63 -8.29
C LEU A 386 21.24 -10.96 -7.96
N ALA A 387 21.60 -12.02 -8.68
CA ALA A 387 21.09 -13.37 -8.48
C ALA A 387 22.05 -14.40 -9.09
N SER A 388 22.10 -15.61 -8.53
CA SER A 388 22.98 -16.68 -9.02
C SER A 388 22.34 -18.05 -8.83
N SER A 389 22.59 -18.95 -9.78
CA SER A 389 22.27 -20.37 -9.77
C SER A 389 23.46 -21.18 -10.31
N GLU A 390 23.31 -22.50 -10.36
CA GLU A 390 24.26 -23.42 -10.98
C GLU A 390 24.48 -23.18 -12.48
N THR A 391 23.52 -22.57 -13.19
CA THR A 391 23.65 -22.31 -14.64
C THR A 391 23.64 -20.83 -15.03
N LEU A 392 23.16 -19.92 -14.18
CA LEU A 392 23.04 -18.49 -14.48
C LEU A 392 23.67 -17.62 -13.40
N ASP A 393 24.37 -16.57 -13.80
CA ASP A 393 24.70 -15.43 -12.93
C ASP A 393 24.11 -14.15 -13.52
N VAL A 394 23.48 -13.34 -12.68
CA VAL A 394 22.98 -12.02 -13.03
C VAL A 394 23.73 -11.00 -12.20
N PHE A 395 24.27 -9.97 -12.84
CA PHE A 395 24.97 -8.89 -12.16
C PHE A 395 24.69 -7.54 -12.82
N SER A 396 24.94 -6.46 -12.08
CA SER A 396 24.94 -5.10 -12.62
C SER A 396 26.34 -4.51 -12.62
N ASN A 397 26.69 -3.80 -13.70
CA ASN A 397 27.93 -3.04 -13.82
C ASN A 397 27.65 -1.71 -14.51
N ASP A 398 28.11 -0.60 -13.92
CA ASP A 398 27.80 0.77 -14.36
C ASP A 398 26.29 1.00 -14.55
N GLY A 399 25.51 0.41 -13.64
CA GLY A 399 24.04 0.43 -13.69
C GLY A 399 23.40 -0.43 -14.79
N LYS A 400 24.15 -1.06 -15.70
CA LYS A 400 23.61 -1.94 -16.75
C LYS A 400 23.52 -3.38 -16.25
N VAL A 401 22.50 -4.10 -16.68
CA VAL A 401 22.26 -5.50 -16.30
C VAL A 401 22.92 -6.47 -17.29
N TYR A 402 23.59 -7.47 -16.74
CA TYR A 402 24.23 -8.55 -17.48
C TYR A 402 23.78 -9.92 -16.96
N VAL A 403 23.71 -10.89 -17.87
CA VAL A 403 23.42 -12.29 -17.58
C VAL A 403 24.53 -13.16 -18.15
N THR A 404 25.11 -14.02 -17.33
CA THR A 404 26.08 -15.02 -17.73
C THR A 404 25.42 -16.39 -17.72
N ARG A 405 25.37 -17.05 -18.87
CA ARG A 405 25.03 -18.49 -18.97
C ARG A 405 26.31 -19.29 -18.84
N LYS A 406 26.43 -20.06 -17.76
CA LYS A 406 27.59 -20.91 -17.46
C LYS A 406 27.61 -22.07 -18.46
N ALA A 407 28.81 -22.49 -18.87
CA ALA A 407 28.97 -23.75 -19.57
C ALA A 407 28.57 -24.88 -18.61
N HIS A 408 27.87 -25.91 -19.11
CA HIS A 408 27.71 -27.14 -18.34
C HIS A 408 29.12 -27.70 -18.09
N LEU A 409 29.46 -27.89 -16.82
CA LEU A 409 30.65 -28.66 -16.43
C LEU A 409 30.48 -30.13 -16.79
#